data_AF-A0A5T1BTE5-F1
#
_entry.id   AF-A0A5T1BTE5-F1
#
_cell.length_a   1.000
_cell.length_b   1.000
_cell.length_c   1.000
_cell.angle_alpha   90.00
_cell.angle_beta   90.00
_cell.angle_gamma   90.00
#
_symmetry.space_group_name_H-M   'P 1'
#
loop_
_entity.id
_entity.type
_entity.pdbx_description
1 polymer ?
#
loop_
_entity_poly.entity_id
_entity_poly.type
_entity_poly.pdbx_seq_one_letter_code
_entity_poly.pdbx_strand_id
1 'polypeptide(L)'
;EYFYILRKYFKNNSIWLITNGILLPKQDNSFWKALKENNIILRPTKYPLKIDWENIKQKCKEYNITLSFFNDENIEKTSFKTALNLKGDSDPFDNFTICHRANIRIQIKDGIVYPCPIVANIKYFNSYFKQNLQISNRDYLELKKITSYDEILNFISKPLPFCRYCAISKMDCRPWCHSTKNITEYAVN
;
A
#
# COMPACT_ATOMS: atom_id res chain seq x y z
N GLU A 1 3.37 -2.40 -20.84
CA GLU A 1 4.80 -2.03 -20.72
C GLU A 1 5.39 -2.32 -19.32
N TYR A 2 4.85 -1.78 -18.23
CA TYR A 2 5.45 -1.90 -16.89
C TYR A 2 5.75 -3.34 -16.42
N PHE A 3 4.86 -4.32 -16.71
CA PHE A 3 5.12 -5.72 -16.36
C PHE A 3 6.37 -6.31 -17.02
N TYR A 4 6.69 -5.89 -18.25
CA TYR A 4 7.89 -6.31 -18.96
C TYR A 4 9.15 -5.73 -18.33
N ILE A 5 9.08 -4.47 -17.88
CA ILE A 5 10.17 -3.83 -17.14
C ILE A 5 10.40 -4.58 -15.83
N LEU A 6 9.34 -4.83 -15.06
CA LEU A 6 9.45 -5.58 -13.80
C LEU A 6 10.05 -6.97 -14.03
N ARG A 7 9.54 -7.73 -15.00
CA ARG A 7 10.07 -9.09 -15.28
C ARG A 7 11.52 -9.07 -15.76
N LYS A 8 11.95 -8.05 -16.50
CA LYS A 8 13.35 -7.86 -16.93
C LYS A 8 14.30 -7.76 -15.74
N TYR A 9 13.94 -6.97 -14.73
CA TYR A 9 14.79 -6.74 -13.55
C TYR A 9 14.60 -7.78 -12.43
N PHE A 10 13.39 -8.33 -12.29
CA PHE A 10 13.02 -9.29 -11.24
C PHE A 10 12.72 -10.67 -11.83
N LYS A 11 13.69 -11.23 -12.56
CA LYS A 11 13.53 -12.46 -13.37
C LYS A 11 12.93 -13.63 -12.58
N ASN A 12 13.42 -13.85 -11.37
CA ASN A 12 13.09 -15.02 -10.56
C ASN A 12 12.10 -14.71 -9.43
N ASN A 13 11.64 -13.45 -9.28
CA ASN A 13 10.72 -13.08 -8.22
C ASN A 13 9.27 -13.33 -8.65
N SER A 14 8.43 -13.65 -7.66
CA SER A 14 6.98 -13.56 -7.79
C SER A 14 6.58 -12.09 -7.92
N ILE A 15 5.86 -11.75 -8.99
CA ILE A 15 5.34 -10.40 -9.22
C ILE A 15 3.82 -10.47 -9.10
N TRP A 16 3.25 -9.69 -8.18
CA TRP A 16 1.83 -9.70 -7.88
C TRP A 16 1.19 -8.38 -8.33
N LEU A 17 0.09 -8.48 -9.08
CA LEU A 17 -0.80 -7.35 -9.31
C LEU A 17 -1.89 -7.36 -8.23
N ILE A 18 -1.73 -6.52 -7.22
CA ILE A 18 -2.75 -6.30 -6.19
C ILE A 18 -3.68 -5.17 -6.67
N THR A 19 -4.99 -5.42 -6.68
CA THR A 19 -6.00 -4.48 -7.18
C THR A 19 -7.32 -4.62 -6.42
N ASN A 20 -8.16 -3.59 -6.45
CA ASN A 20 -9.55 -3.67 -5.96
C ASN A 20 -10.51 -4.30 -6.99
N GLY A 21 -10.04 -4.58 -8.20
CA GLY A 21 -10.78 -5.29 -9.25
C GLY A 21 -11.73 -4.45 -10.10
N ILE A 22 -12.02 -3.20 -9.73
CA ILE A 22 -13.03 -2.34 -10.38
C ILE A 22 -12.79 -2.18 -11.88
N LEU A 23 -11.53 -2.07 -12.29
CA LEU A 23 -11.14 -1.82 -13.69
C LEU A 23 -10.78 -3.10 -14.46
N LEU A 24 -10.73 -4.27 -13.81
CA LEU A 24 -10.36 -5.52 -14.49
C LEU A 24 -11.31 -5.89 -15.63
N PRO A 25 -12.65 -5.78 -15.50
CA PRO A 25 -13.57 -6.09 -16.61
C PRO A 25 -13.43 -5.16 -17.82
N LYS A 26 -12.78 -3.99 -17.63
CA LYS A 26 -12.58 -2.99 -18.68
C LYS A 26 -11.21 -3.09 -19.36
N GLN A 27 -10.36 -4.01 -18.93
CA GLN A 27 -9.05 -4.19 -19.53
C GLN A 27 -9.16 -4.90 -20.88
N ASP A 28 -8.32 -4.47 -21.81
CA ASP A 28 -8.24 -5.07 -23.15
C ASP A 28 -7.41 -6.37 -23.16
N ASN A 29 -7.37 -7.03 -24.32
CA ASN A 29 -6.59 -8.25 -24.50
C ASN A 29 -5.08 -8.03 -24.29
N SER A 30 -4.57 -6.82 -24.55
CA SER A 30 -3.15 -6.51 -24.40
C SER A 30 -2.72 -6.57 -22.94
N PHE A 31 -3.57 -6.13 -22.02
CA PHE A 31 -3.36 -6.24 -20.58
C PHE A 31 -3.25 -7.70 -20.12
N TRP A 32 -4.23 -8.54 -20.49
CA TRP A 32 -4.25 -9.96 -20.08
C TRP A 32 -3.06 -10.73 -20.65
N LYS A 33 -2.72 -10.47 -21.92
CA LYS A 33 -1.53 -11.01 -22.57
C LYS A 33 -0.26 -10.60 -21.82
N ALA A 34 -0.14 -9.33 -21.44
CA ALA A 34 1.01 -8.85 -20.67
C ALA A 34 1.13 -9.51 -19.29
N LEU A 35 0.02 -9.81 -18.60
CA LEU A 35 0.06 -10.58 -17.35
C LEU A 35 0.62 -11.98 -17.57
N LYS A 36 0.14 -12.68 -18.60
CA LYS A 36 0.58 -14.03 -18.93
C LYS A 36 2.06 -14.08 -19.31
N GLU A 37 2.47 -13.26 -20.27
CA GLU A 37 3.84 -13.26 -20.80
C GLU A 37 4.89 -12.92 -19.74
N ASN A 38 4.49 -12.14 -18.72
CA ASN A 38 5.39 -11.73 -17.64
C ASN A 38 5.22 -12.55 -16.35
N ASN A 39 4.46 -13.65 -16.41
CA ASN A 39 4.16 -14.52 -15.27
C ASN A 39 3.72 -13.72 -14.03
N ILE A 40 2.73 -12.85 -14.22
CA ILE A 40 2.16 -12.01 -13.16
C ILE A 40 1.03 -12.78 -12.47
N ILE A 41 1.05 -12.83 -11.15
CA ILE A 41 -0.04 -13.38 -10.35
C ILE A 41 -1.05 -12.26 -10.09
N LEU A 42 -2.29 -12.46 -10.51
CA LEU A 42 -3.38 -11.52 -10.25
C LEU A 42 -3.92 -11.76 -8.84
N ARG A 43 -3.82 -10.75 -7.97
CA ARG A 43 -4.24 -10.83 -6.57
C ARG A 43 -5.27 -9.76 -6.19
N PRO A 44 -6.51 -9.84 -6.70
CA PRO A 44 -7.52 -8.86 -6.38
C PRO A 44 -7.96 -9.01 -4.92
N THR A 45 -8.30 -7.90 -4.28
CA THR A 45 -9.00 -7.89 -2.99
C THR A 45 -10.49 -7.80 -3.25
N LYS A 46 -11.27 -8.74 -2.69
CA LYS A 46 -12.72 -8.77 -2.85
C LYS A 46 -13.39 -7.86 -1.82
N TYR A 47 -13.59 -6.61 -2.19
CA TYR A 47 -14.42 -5.67 -1.43
C TYR A 47 -15.91 -5.98 -1.66
N PRO A 48 -16.82 -5.54 -0.77
CA PRO A 48 -18.28 -5.67 -0.94
C PRO A 48 -18.80 -4.69 -2.02
N LEU A 49 -18.26 -4.82 -3.23
CA LEU A 49 -18.56 -4.03 -4.41
C LEU A 49 -19.12 -4.96 -5.50
N LYS A 50 -20.02 -4.44 -6.33
CA LYS A 50 -20.54 -5.17 -7.49
C LYS A 50 -19.48 -5.23 -8.58
N ILE A 51 -18.74 -6.33 -8.64
CA ILE A 51 -17.71 -6.63 -9.65
C ILE A 51 -18.05 -7.97 -10.30
N ASP A 52 -17.92 -8.06 -11.62
CA ASP A 52 -18.11 -9.29 -12.38
C ASP A 52 -16.90 -10.22 -12.21
N TRP A 53 -16.86 -10.91 -11.07
CA TRP A 53 -15.78 -11.84 -10.72
C TRP A 53 -15.76 -13.09 -11.61
N GLU A 54 -16.90 -13.51 -12.14
CA GLU A 54 -16.98 -14.68 -13.00
C GLU A 54 -16.32 -14.42 -14.36
N ASN A 55 -16.55 -13.25 -14.96
CA ASN A 55 -15.81 -12.83 -16.14
C ASN A 55 -14.29 -12.74 -15.87
N ILE A 56 -13.88 -12.18 -14.73
CA ILE A 56 -12.46 -12.10 -14.34
C ILE A 56 -11.84 -13.50 -14.21
N LYS A 57 -12.53 -14.44 -13.53
CA LYS A 57 -12.09 -15.84 -13.39
C LYS A 57 -11.99 -16.51 -14.76
N GLN A 58 -12.95 -16.27 -15.64
CA GLN A 58 -12.96 -16.81 -16.99
C GLN A 58 -11.79 -16.28 -17.83
N LYS A 59 -11.52 -14.96 -17.80
CA LYS A 59 -10.34 -14.36 -18.44
C LYS A 59 -9.03 -14.93 -17.92
N CYS A 60 -8.91 -15.14 -16.60
CA CYS A 60 -7.72 -15.76 -16.03
C CYS A 60 -7.52 -17.20 -16.55
N LYS A 61 -8.60 -17.98 -16.68
CA LYS A 61 -8.54 -19.33 -17.27
C LYS A 61 -8.12 -19.28 -18.74
N GLU A 62 -8.77 -18.43 -19.55
CA GLU A 62 -8.49 -18.26 -20.98
C GLU A 62 -7.03 -17.94 -21.26
N TYR A 63 -6.45 -17.00 -20.50
CA TYR A 63 -5.06 -16.58 -20.67
C TYR A 63 -4.06 -17.40 -19.86
N ASN A 64 -4.52 -18.40 -19.09
CA ASN A 64 -3.70 -19.21 -18.18
C ASN A 64 -2.89 -18.35 -17.19
N ILE A 65 -3.60 -17.46 -16.47
CA ILE A 65 -3.08 -16.55 -15.44
C ILE A 65 -3.45 -17.09 -14.06
N THR A 66 -2.48 -17.10 -13.14
CA THR A 66 -2.74 -17.46 -11.74
C THR A 66 -3.54 -16.36 -11.05
N LEU A 67 -4.74 -16.71 -10.58
CA LEU A 67 -5.62 -15.87 -9.78
C LEU A 67 -5.59 -16.32 -8.31
N SER A 68 -5.30 -15.40 -7.39
CA SER A 68 -5.31 -15.68 -5.95
C SER A 68 -5.77 -14.46 -5.16
N PHE A 69 -6.99 -14.50 -4.62
CA PHE A 69 -7.54 -13.37 -3.85
C PHE A 69 -6.64 -12.98 -2.65
N PHE A 70 -6.51 -11.68 -2.42
CA PHE A 70 -5.69 -11.15 -1.34
C PHE A 70 -6.47 -11.18 -0.01
N ASN A 71 -5.91 -11.87 0.99
CA ASN A 71 -6.51 -12.16 2.29
C ASN A 71 -7.77 -13.07 2.27
N ASP A 72 -8.03 -13.80 1.17
CA ASP A 72 -9.18 -14.72 0.90
C ASP A 72 -10.31 -14.17 -0.01
N GLU A 73 -11.23 -15.05 -0.43
CA GLU A 73 -12.41 -14.76 -1.27
C GLU A 73 -13.70 -14.50 -0.45
N ASN A 74 -13.61 -14.49 0.89
CA ASN A 74 -14.79 -14.36 1.75
C ASN A 74 -15.45 -12.98 1.60
N ILE A 75 -16.77 -12.95 1.86
CA ILE A 75 -17.64 -11.80 1.53
C ILE A 75 -17.35 -10.58 2.42
N GLU A 76 -16.99 -10.79 3.68
CA GLU A 76 -16.75 -9.71 4.62
C GLU A 76 -15.27 -9.30 4.65
N LYS A 77 -14.96 -8.20 3.98
CA LYS A 77 -13.63 -7.61 4.03
C LYS A 77 -13.48 -6.72 5.25
N THR A 78 -12.48 -6.98 6.09
CA THR A 78 -12.05 -6.06 7.14
C THR A 78 -10.89 -5.16 6.68
N SER A 79 -10.72 -4.02 7.34
CA SER A 79 -9.65 -3.07 7.11
C SER A 79 -9.18 -2.43 8.42
N PHE A 80 -7.92 -1.98 8.43
CA PHE A 80 -7.38 -1.24 9.57
C PHE A 80 -7.82 0.22 9.49
N LYS A 81 -8.54 0.68 10.51
CA LYS A 81 -8.72 2.11 10.74
C LYS A 81 -7.36 2.69 11.12
N THR A 82 -6.86 3.61 10.30
CA THR A 82 -5.62 4.33 10.61
C THR A 82 -5.91 5.34 11.72
N ALA A 83 -5.01 5.44 12.68
CA ALA A 83 -5.10 6.36 13.80
C ALA A 83 -3.89 7.30 13.81
N LEU A 84 -4.16 8.59 13.58
CA LEU A 84 -3.18 9.68 13.63
C LEU A 84 -3.37 10.51 14.89
N ASN A 85 -2.29 10.77 15.61
CA ASN A 85 -2.23 11.78 16.65
C ASN A 85 -1.85 13.12 16.00
N LEU A 86 -2.80 14.04 15.88
CA LEU A 86 -2.58 15.31 15.18
C LEU A 86 -1.65 16.26 15.94
N LYS A 87 -1.51 16.11 17.26
CA LYS A 87 -0.57 16.91 18.07
C LYS A 87 0.88 16.59 17.78
N GLY A 88 1.16 15.33 17.40
CA GLY A 88 2.51 14.88 17.10
C GLY A 88 3.40 14.82 18.35
N ASP A 89 2.82 14.60 19.52
CA ASP A 89 3.50 14.50 20.82
C ASP A 89 3.69 13.04 21.28
N SER A 90 3.41 12.05 20.42
CA SER A 90 3.70 10.64 20.72
C SER A 90 5.18 10.33 20.58
N ASP A 91 5.66 9.37 21.36
CA ASP A 91 7.01 8.84 21.21
C ASP A 91 7.15 8.05 19.87
N PRO A 92 8.10 8.43 18.99
CA PRO A 92 8.34 7.71 17.74
C PRO A 92 8.76 6.26 17.90
N PHE A 93 9.57 5.95 18.91
CA PHE A 93 10.11 4.62 19.17
C PHE A 93 8.99 3.67 19.63
N ASP A 94 8.14 4.12 20.56
CA ASP A 94 6.98 3.34 21.00
C ASP A 94 6.05 3.00 19.83
N ASN A 95 5.71 4.00 19.00
CA ASN A 95 4.89 3.75 17.82
C ASN A 95 5.56 2.81 16.81
N PHE A 96 6.88 2.91 16.63
CA PHE A 96 7.61 2.08 15.67
C PHE A 96 7.67 0.61 16.11
N THR A 97 7.97 0.34 17.37
CA THR A 97 8.17 -1.03 17.90
C THR A 97 6.91 -1.90 17.80
N ILE A 98 5.71 -1.29 17.90
CA ILE A 98 4.42 -2.00 17.77
C ILE A 98 3.82 -1.92 16.36
N CYS A 99 4.51 -1.30 15.40
CA CYS A 99 3.96 -1.06 14.07
C CYS A 99 4.01 -2.30 13.18
N HIS A 100 2.84 -2.83 12.82
CA HIS A 100 2.68 -3.92 11.85
C HIS A 100 3.15 -3.60 10.42
N ARG A 101 3.60 -2.36 10.15
CA ARG A 101 4.10 -1.91 8.82
C ARG A 101 5.60 -1.65 8.81
N ALA A 102 6.24 -1.62 9.98
CA ALA A 102 7.68 -1.36 10.09
C ALA A 102 8.46 -2.38 9.24
N ASN A 103 9.51 -1.92 8.57
CA ASN A 103 10.45 -2.72 7.78
C ASN A 103 9.87 -3.41 6.53
N ILE A 104 8.55 -3.43 6.31
CA ILE A 104 7.91 -4.26 5.28
C ILE A 104 7.02 -3.50 4.28
N ARG A 105 6.65 -2.24 4.54
CA ARG A 105 5.73 -1.46 3.67
C ARG A 105 6.40 -0.22 3.05
N ILE A 106 7.55 -0.44 2.42
CA ILE A 106 8.29 0.61 1.71
C ILE A 106 7.47 1.11 0.50
N GLN A 107 7.55 2.41 0.22
CA GLN A 107 6.95 3.05 -0.95
C GLN A 107 8.03 3.83 -1.71
N ILE A 108 8.03 3.70 -3.03
CA ILE A 108 8.87 4.52 -3.90
C ILE A 108 7.92 5.42 -4.71
N LYS A 109 8.13 6.73 -4.63
CA LYS A 109 7.29 7.73 -5.30
C LYS A 109 8.14 8.93 -5.69
N ASP A 110 8.07 9.32 -6.97
CA ASP A 110 8.73 10.52 -7.49
C ASP A 110 10.24 10.58 -7.17
N GLY A 111 10.93 9.43 -7.24
CA GLY A 111 12.36 9.32 -6.91
C GLY A 111 12.68 9.35 -5.41
N ILE A 112 11.68 9.24 -4.54
CA ILE A 112 11.83 9.22 -3.09
C ILE A 112 11.42 7.85 -2.54
N VAL A 113 12.23 7.34 -1.61
CA VAL A 113 11.96 6.12 -0.83
C VAL A 113 11.41 6.52 0.53
N TYR A 114 10.17 6.11 0.81
CA TYR A 114 9.51 6.26 2.10
C TYR A 114 9.40 4.88 2.76
N PRO A 115 9.65 4.74 4.07
CA PRO A 115 9.58 3.43 4.72
C PRO A 115 8.14 3.00 5.04
N CYS A 116 7.16 3.92 4.91
CA CYS A 116 5.75 3.67 5.22
C CYS A 116 4.81 4.45 4.29
N PRO A 117 3.65 3.88 3.90
CA PRO A 117 2.68 4.54 3.03
C PRO A 117 1.99 5.77 3.64
N ILE A 118 1.97 5.90 4.98
CA ILE A 118 1.38 7.08 5.64
C ILE A 118 2.22 8.32 5.30
N VAL A 119 3.53 8.25 5.53
CA VAL A 119 4.46 9.36 5.23
C VAL A 119 4.41 9.71 3.74
N ALA A 120 4.48 8.71 2.87
CA ALA A 120 4.47 8.91 1.40
C ALA A 120 3.22 9.65 0.87
N ASN A 121 2.12 9.64 1.63
CA ASN A 121 0.82 10.14 1.18
C ASN A 121 0.19 11.18 2.12
N ILE A 122 0.86 11.59 3.20
CA ILE A 122 0.28 12.50 4.19
C ILE A 122 -0.13 13.85 3.60
N LYS A 123 0.51 14.28 2.50
CA LYS A 123 0.15 15.50 1.78
C LYS A 123 -1.33 15.57 1.38
N TYR A 124 -1.93 14.43 1.03
CA TYR A 124 -3.36 14.38 0.66
C TYR A 124 -4.26 14.58 1.88
N PHE A 125 -3.89 13.97 3.02
CA PHE A 125 -4.59 14.17 4.29
C PHE A 125 -4.52 15.63 4.73
N ASN A 126 -3.31 16.21 4.76
CA ASN A 126 -3.10 17.62 5.11
C ASN A 126 -3.90 18.56 4.21
N SER A 127 -3.86 18.36 2.89
CA SER A 127 -4.57 19.21 1.91
C SER A 127 -6.09 19.14 2.08
N TYR A 128 -6.63 17.94 2.32
CA TYR A 128 -8.07 17.72 2.42
C TYR A 128 -8.63 18.22 3.75
N PHE A 129 -8.00 17.87 4.87
CA PHE A 129 -8.48 18.20 6.23
C PHE A 129 -7.90 19.51 6.79
N LYS A 130 -7.16 20.27 5.98
CA LYS A 130 -6.47 21.50 6.38
C LYS A 130 -5.59 21.30 7.62
N GLN A 131 -4.88 20.18 7.64
CA GLN A 131 -3.93 19.81 8.69
C GLN A 131 -2.49 20.07 8.23
N ASN A 132 -1.55 20.01 9.17
CA ASN A 132 -0.16 20.35 8.90
C ASN A 132 0.82 19.33 9.54
N LEU A 133 0.60 18.04 9.31
CA LEU A 133 1.50 16.99 9.79
C LEU A 133 2.82 17.06 8.99
N GLN A 134 3.90 17.44 9.67
CA GLN A 134 5.18 17.78 9.04
C GLN A 134 6.01 16.55 8.70
N ILE A 135 6.57 16.56 7.49
CA ILE A 135 7.62 15.63 7.06
C ILE A 135 8.95 16.38 7.10
N SER A 136 9.97 15.77 7.67
CA SER A 136 11.36 16.23 7.66
C SER A 136 12.21 15.47 6.64
N ASN A 137 13.41 15.97 6.35
CA ASN A 137 14.40 15.28 5.51
C ASN A 137 14.91 13.95 6.10
N ARG A 138 14.55 13.62 7.34
CA ARG A 138 14.87 12.35 8.00
C ARG A 138 13.76 11.30 7.84
N ASP A 139 12.64 11.64 7.19
CA ASP A 139 11.49 10.76 7.02
C ASP A 139 11.49 10.01 5.67
N TYR A 140 12.49 10.26 4.83
CA TYR A 140 12.64 9.65 3.51
C TYR A 140 14.10 9.61 3.05
N LEU A 141 14.38 8.82 2.00
CA LEU A 141 15.63 8.86 1.25
C LEU A 141 15.36 9.31 -0.19
N GLU A 142 16.28 10.09 -0.76
CA GLU A 142 16.26 10.36 -2.20
C GLU A 142 16.92 9.20 -2.94
N LEU A 143 16.19 8.52 -3.83
CA LEU A 143 16.65 7.31 -4.52
C LEU A 143 18.00 7.50 -5.23
N LYS A 144 18.22 8.68 -5.81
CA LYS A 144 19.47 9.04 -6.51
C LYS A 144 20.69 9.21 -5.58
N LYS A 145 20.48 9.39 -4.29
CA LYS A 145 21.53 9.58 -3.28
C LYS A 145 21.90 8.29 -2.56
N ILE A 146 21.10 7.23 -2.73
CA ILE A 146 21.32 5.94 -2.09
C ILE A 146 22.52 5.26 -2.73
N THR A 147 23.48 4.86 -1.91
CA THR A 147 24.75 4.29 -2.36
C THR A 147 24.85 2.79 -2.14
N SER A 148 24.04 2.22 -1.23
CA SER A 148 24.08 0.80 -0.92
C SER A 148 22.72 0.27 -0.46
N TYR A 149 22.56 -1.05 -0.53
CA TYR A 149 21.39 -1.74 0.02
C TYR A 149 21.31 -1.61 1.56
N ASP A 150 22.46 -1.63 2.24
CA ASP A 150 22.53 -1.49 3.70
C ASP A 150 22.02 -0.14 4.19
N GLU A 151 22.20 0.92 3.40
CA GLU A 151 21.64 2.24 3.67
C GLU A 151 20.10 2.17 3.78
N ILE A 152 19.45 1.44 2.86
CA ILE A 152 18.01 1.22 2.88
C ILE A 152 17.61 0.42 4.12
N LEU A 153 18.30 -0.69 4.39
CA LEU A 153 17.99 -1.56 5.54
C LEU A 153 18.12 -0.82 6.88
N ASN A 154 19.21 -0.06 7.05
CA ASN A 154 19.46 0.74 8.25
C ASN A 154 18.43 1.87 8.42
N PHE A 155 17.95 2.44 7.31
CA PHE A 155 16.94 3.49 7.33
C PHE A 155 15.55 2.95 7.69
N ILE A 156 15.11 1.85 7.05
CA ILE A 156 13.76 1.32 7.28
C ILE A 156 13.60 0.66 8.66
N SER A 157 14.71 0.24 9.29
CA SER A 157 14.76 -0.45 10.59
C SER A 157 14.71 0.46 11.81
N LYS A 158 14.47 1.76 11.63
CA LYS A 158 14.46 2.76 12.71
C LYS A 158 13.17 3.59 12.72
N PRO A 159 12.75 4.08 13.90
CA PRO A 159 11.68 5.06 13.97
C PRO A 159 12.04 6.32 13.19
N LEU A 160 11.05 6.90 12.54
CA LEU A 160 11.19 8.20 11.89
C LEU A 160 10.61 9.32 12.74
N PRO A 161 11.06 10.59 12.58
CA PRO A 161 10.42 11.73 13.22
C PRO A 161 8.91 11.82 12.99
N PHE A 162 8.40 11.38 11.83
CA PHE A 162 6.98 11.37 11.50
C PHE A 162 6.18 10.39 12.37
N CYS A 163 6.80 9.35 12.93
CA CYS A 163 6.11 8.37 13.77
C CYS A 163 5.45 9.00 15.01
N ARG A 164 5.83 10.22 15.41
CA ARG A 164 5.15 11.00 16.46
C ARG A 164 3.68 11.32 16.15
N TYR A 165 3.30 11.34 14.87
CA TYR A 165 1.92 11.54 14.43
C TYR A 165 1.12 10.25 14.35
N CYS A 166 1.72 9.09 14.61
CA CYS A 166 1.00 7.82 14.66
C CYS A 166 0.40 7.60 16.05
N ALA A 167 -0.72 6.88 16.08
CA ALA A 167 -1.29 6.33 17.30
C ALA A 167 -1.54 4.83 17.08
N ILE A 168 -0.47 4.04 16.91
CA ILE A 168 -0.57 2.64 16.49
C ILE A 168 -1.42 1.81 17.46
N SER A 169 -1.28 2.05 18.76
CA SER A 169 -2.07 1.38 19.82
C SER A 169 -3.57 1.69 19.78
N LYS A 170 -3.98 2.70 19.01
CA LYS A 170 -5.37 3.09 18.80
C LYS A 170 -5.93 2.65 17.45
N MET A 171 -5.13 1.98 16.62
CA MET A 171 -5.61 1.37 15.38
C MET A 171 -6.46 0.14 15.70
N ASP A 172 -7.57 0.00 15.00
CA ASP A 172 -8.45 -1.16 15.14
C ASP A 172 -8.86 -1.72 13.77
N CYS A 173 -9.20 -3.01 13.76
CA CYS A 173 -9.70 -3.69 12.58
C CYS A 173 -11.23 -3.60 12.56
N ARG A 174 -11.79 -3.08 11.46
CA ARG A 174 -13.24 -2.91 11.29
C ARG A 174 -13.71 -3.50 9.96
N PRO A 175 -15.00 -3.82 9.81
CA PRO A 175 -15.58 -4.07 8.50
C PRO A 175 -15.25 -2.90 7.56
N TRP A 176 -14.87 -3.22 6.32
CA TRP A 176 -14.60 -2.22 5.32
C TRP A 176 -15.90 -1.52 4.92
N CYS A 177 -15.86 -0.20 4.80
CA CYS A 177 -16.96 0.61 4.30
C CYS A 177 -16.44 1.76 3.44
N HIS A 178 -17.36 2.42 2.74
CA HIS A 178 -17.06 3.67 2.07
C HIS A 178 -16.77 4.76 3.11
N SER A 179 -15.66 5.47 2.90
CA SER A 179 -15.31 6.63 3.72
C SER A 179 -16.36 7.73 3.56
N THR A 180 -16.78 8.28 4.70
CA THR A 180 -17.58 9.52 4.77
C THR A 180 -16.69 10.76 4.67
N LYS A 181 -15.37 10.56 4.58
CA LYS A 181 -14.32 11.58 4.58
C LYS A 181 -14.36 12.45 5.84
N ASN A 182 -14.76 11.88 6.96
CA ASN A 182 -14.69 12.52 8.26
C ASN A 182 -13.27 12.34 8.85
N ILE A 183 -12.70 13.38 9.46
CA ILE A 183 -11.34 13.32 10.02
C ILE A 183 -11.18 12.25 11.10
N THR A 184 -12.26 11.94 11.83
CA THR A 184 -12.30 10.91 12.88
C THR A 184 -12.14 9.48 12.34
N GLU A 185 -12.23 9.28 11.02
CA GLU A 185 -11.88 8.01 10.37
C GLU A 185 -10.36 7.78 10.35
N TYR A 186 -9.56 8.85 10.51
CA TYR A 186 -8.12 8.86 10.32
C TYR A 186 -7.34 9.33 11.56
N ALA A 187 -7.98 10.11 12.43
CA ALA A 187 -7.34 10.73 13.58
C ALA A 187 -8.01 10.32 14.89
N VAL A 188 -7.22 10.30 15.96
CA VAL A 188 -7.71 10.23 17.33
C VAL A 188 -7.86 11.65 17.89
N ASN A 189 -8.89 11.86 18.70
CA ASN A 189 -9.10 13.11 19.44
C ASN A 189 -8.04 13.30 20.53
#